data_AF-T1CZ12-F1
#
_entry.id   AF-T1CZ12-F1
#
_cell.length_a   1.000
_cell.length_b   1.000
_cell.length_c   1.000
_cell.angle_alpha   90.00
_cell.angle_beta   90.00
_cell.angle_gamma   90.00
#
_symmetry.space_group_name_H-M   'P 1'
#
loop_
_entity.id
_entity.type
_entity.pdbx_description
1 polymer ?
#
loop_
_entity_poly.entity_id
_entity_poly.type
_entity_poly.pdbx_seq_one_letter_code
_entity_poly.pdbx_strand_id
1 'polypeptide(L)'
;MLNVQNLLQRTPSINVTTPAPNGVRSNITFRGFTSGQFSETFDGVPMNGVFNGGTFNDASNRNAIPMTLNNIGSVNVYRGINNPAVSAYNSLGGTIAFQPRQPGPKPDASVSMGGGSFSTWFYGITANTGSIAGVRSLISINHNTSAGWQANSGNRNLNINYSGVLPYAHDAGELYAYAIYNTNTGFTPHSIPEPLLQQFGDGYGWPLNWTNSYNRDHSGTYILGDKMQVNKVLSFNTRVYIRDNTYNRASYANPALVQSATQPYYLPNQGTTFPFWLFYPNGGPTFNVGSPNAYGAYPGETYHTYLNSTQQFGFMPHFTLNLPYNLVRFGGAWSQTTLHSAEYWYGANPMPLVSGYNDAWT
;
A
#
# COMPACT_ATOMS: atom_id res chain seq x y z
N MET A 1 8.51 -3.72 -10.04
CA MET A 1 7.16 -4.11 -10.46
C MET A 1 6.26 -2.98 -10.02
N LEU A 2 5.47 -2.43 -10.94
CA LEU A 2 4.56 -1.34 -10.63
C LEU A 2 3.46 -1.85 -9.68
N ASN A 3 2.96 -0.99 -8.79
CA ASN A 3 1.73 -1.28 -8.07
C ASN A 3 0.58 -1.51 -9.06
N VAL A 4 -0.45 -2.22 -8.63
CA VAL A 4 -1.55 -2.64 -9.50
C VAL A 4 -2.27 -1.45 -10.15
N GLN A 5 -2.32 -0.30 -9.48
CA GLN A 5 -3.03 0.90 -9.95
C GLN A 5 -2.41 1.51 -11.21
N ASN A 6 -1.10 1.39 -11.44
CA ASN A 6 -0.49 1.92 -12.66
C ASN A 6 -1.06 1.28 -13.94
N LEU A 7 -1.61 0.06 -13.89
CA LEU A 7 -2.33 -0.54 -15.01
C LEU A 7 -3.54 0.30 -15.46
N LEU A 8 -4.14 1.03 -14.52
CA LEU A 8 -5.40 1.75 -14.71
C LEU A 8 -5.23 3.12 -15.36
N GLN A 9 -3.99 3.57 -15.61
CA GLN A 9 -3.71 4.84 -16.31
C GLN A 9 -4.40 4.95 -17.67
N ARG A 10 -4.67 3.81 -18.33
CA ARG A 10 -5.35 3.77 -19.62
C ARG A 10 -6.87 3.69 -19.52
N THR A 11 -7.41 3.63 -18.31
CA THR A 11 -8.85 3.50 -18.07
C THR A 11 -9.50 4.89 -18.00
N PRO A 12 -10.59 5.14 -18.77
CA PRO A 12 -11.27 6.42 -18.72
C PRO A 12 -11.69 6.82 -17.31
N SER A 13 -11.49 8.10 -16.99
CA SER A 13 -11.78 8.73 -15.69
C SER A 13 -10.90 8.29 -14.53
N ILE A 14 -9.82 7.55 -14.79
CA ILE A 14 -8.79 7.23 -13.79
C ILE A 14 -7.50 7.96 -14.16
N ASN A 15 -6.90 8.64 -13.20
CA ASN A 15 -5.57 9.22 -13.33
C ASN A 15 -4.68 8.61 -12.27
N VAL A 16 -3.50 8.10 -12.65
CA VAL A 16 -2.53 7.54 -11.71
C VAL A 16 -1.19 8.19 -11.97
N THR A 17 -0.60 8.75 -10.92
CA THR A 17 0.76 9.31 -10.96
C THR A 17 1.62 8.56 -9.97
N THR A 18 2.85 8.26 -10.35
CA THR A 18 3.80 7.57 -9.48
C THR A 18 5.14 8.29 -9.60
N PRO A 19 5.63 8.97 -8.55
CA PRO A 19 6.86 9.77 -8.59
C PRO A 19 8.14 8.98 -8.30
N ALA A 20 8.06 7.69 -7.94
CA ALA A 20 9.23 6.84 -7.72
C ALA A 20 9.04 5.37 -8.16
N PRO A 21 10.13 4.58 -8.26
CA PRO A 21 10.03 3.18 -8.68
C PRO A 21 9.13 2.34 -7.75
N ASN A 22 8.54 1.29 -8.33
CA ASN A 22 7.73 0.27 -7.64
C ASN A 22 6.49 0.79 -6.92
N GLY A 23 5.90 1.90 -7.37
CA GLY A 23 4.65 2.41 -6.80
C GLY A 23 4.83 3.30 -5.56
N VAL A 24 6.07 3.61 -5.17
CA VAL A 24 6.34 4.56 -4.08
C VAL A 24 5.65 5.89 -4.38
N ARG A 25 4.88 6.38 -3.40
CA ARG A 25 4.09 7.61 -3.45
C ARG A 25 3.12 7.66 -4.63
N SER A 26 2.66 6.50 -5.12
CA SER A 26 1.60 6.50 -6.12
C SER A 26 0.39 7.27 -5.60
N ASN A 27 -0.24 8.02 -6.49
CA ASN A 27 -1.53 8.66 -6.28
C ASN A 27 -2.47 8.20 -7.37
N ILE A 28 -3.73 8.07 -7.02
CA ILE A 28 -4.80 7.69 -7.93
C ILE A 28 -5.99 8.61 -7.69
N THR A 29 -6.61 9.07 -8.78
CA THR A 29 -7.94 9.66 -8.73
C THR A 29 -8.88 8.90 -9.64
N PHE A 30 -10.13 8.75 -9.19
CA PHE A 30 -11.20 8.13 -9.94
C PHE A 30 -12.39 9.08 -10.00
N ARG A 31 -12.68 9.62 -11.19
CA ARG A 31 -13.70 10.67 -11.40
C ARG A 31 -13.48 11.91 -10.52
N GLY A 32 -12.23 12.26 -10.24
CA GLY A 32 -11.85 13.39 -9.38
C GLY A 32 -11.80 13.08 -7.88
N PHE A 33 -12.23 11.89 -7.46
CA PHE A 33 -12.13 11.43 -6.07
C PHE A 33 -10.76 10.78 -5.81
N THR A 34 -10.17 11.03 -4.65
CA THR A 34 -8.88 10.44 -4.25
C THR A 34 -9.05 9.01 -3.70
N SER A 35 -7.95 8.30 -3.43
CA SER A 35 -7.95 6.92 -2.92
C SER A 35 -8.77 6.71 -1.64
N GLY A 36 -8.91 7.74 -0.80
CA GLY A 36 -9.77 7.71 0.39
C GLY A 36 -11.26 7.99 0.11
N GLN A 37 -11.66 8.13 -1.16
CA GLN A 37 -13.00 8.56 -1.58
C GLN A 37 -13.59 7.68 -2.72
N PHE A 38 -12.89 6.62 -3.12
CA PHE A 38 -13.44 5.52 -3.90
C PHE A 38 -13.01 4.17 -3.28
N SER A 39 -13.75 3.12 -3.60
CA SER A 39 -13.51 1.79 -3.07
C SER A 39 -12.49 1.02 -3.92
N GLU A 40 -11.59 0.29 -3.26
CA GLU A 40 -10.77 -0.77 -3.87
C GLU A 40 -11.06 -2.07 -3.14
N THR A 41 -11.21 -3.17 -3.90
CA THR A 41 -11.47 -4.49 -3.33
C THR A 41 -10.58 -5.55 -3.97
N PHE A 42 -10.23 -6.60 -3.22
CA PHE A 42 -9.58 -7.80 -3.73
C PHE A 42 -10.46 -9.00 -3.39
N ASP A 43 -10.96 -9.72 -4.40
CA ASP A 43 -12.00 -10.75 -4.22
C ASP A 43 -13.24 -10.23 -3.44
N GLY A 44 -13.58 -8.95 -3.65
CA GLY A 44 -14.66 -8.27 -2.93
C GLY A 44 -14.33 -7.86 -1.48
N VAL A 45 -13.18 -8.26 -0.93
CA VAL A 45 -12.69 -7.78 0.38
C VAL A 45 -12.18 -6.34 0.25
N PRO A 46 -12.62 -5.38 1.10
CA PRO A 46 -12.13 -4.01 1.05
C PRO A 46 -10.62 -3.90 1.27
N MET A 47 -9.95 -3.16 0.39
CA MET A 47 -8.51 -2.88 0.44
C MET A 47 -8.19 -1.51 1.06
N ASN A 48 -9.15 -0.59 1.02
CA ASN A 48 -9.11 0.68 1.73
C ASN A 48 -8.80 0.50 3.22
N GLY A 49 -8.01 1.42 3.79
CA GLY A 49 -7.76 1.44 5.23
C GLY A 49 -8.98 1.92 6.00
N VAL A 50 -9.35 1.22 7.08
CA VAL A 50 -10.51 1.60 7.92
C VAL A 50 -10.31 2.95 8.62
N PHE A 51 -9.08 3.25 9.04
CA PHE A 51 -8.73 4.50 9.72
C PHE A 51 -8.25 5.60 8.78
N ASN A 52 -7.42 5.24 7.80
CA ASN A 52 -6.76 6.20 6.90
C ASN A 52 -7.49 6.37 5.55
N GLY A 53 -8.50 5.55 5.25
CA GLY A 53 -9.29 5.65 4.03
C GLY A 53 -8.64 5.02 2.79
N GLY A 54 -7.49 5.50 2.33
CA GLY A 54 -6.84 4.99 1.12
C GLY A 54 -6.24 3.58 1.27
N THR A 55 -6.01 2.91 0.14
CA THR A 55 -5.36 1.57 0.08
C THR A 55 -3.83 1.67 0.16
N PHE A 56 -3.25 2.76 -0.34
CA PHE A 56 -1.81 3.01 -0.39
C PHE A 56 -1.55 4.52 -0.33
N ASN A 57 -0.35 4.92 0.10
CA ASN A 57 0.10 6.31 0.17
C ASN A 57 -0.85 7.27 0.92
N ASP A 58 -1.68 6.73 1.81
CA ASP A 58 -2.53 7.50 2.72
C ASP A 58 -1.89 7.58 4.10
N ALA A 59 -2.19 8.64 4.86
CA ALA A 59 -1.56 8.96 6.15
C ALA A 59 -0.01 8.88 6.14
N SER A 60 0.62 9.26 5.03
CA SER A 60 2.07 9.15 4.80
C SER A 60 2.64 7.72 4.71
N ASN A 61 1.82 6.68 4.54
CA ASN A 61 2.27 5.30 4.25
C ASN A 61 2.73 5.16 2.79
N ARG A 62 3.78 5.90 2.44
CA ARG A 62 4.19 6.23 1.05
C ARG A 62 4.66 5.03 0.22
N ASN A 63 5.18 3.99 0.85
CA ASN A 63 5.77 2.83 0.19
C ASN A 63 5.11 1.50 0.64
N ALA A 64 3.99 1.61 1.36
CA ALA A 64 3.08 0.50 1.62
C ALA A 64 2.29 0.17 0.35
N ILE A 65 2.73 -0.87 -0.37
CA ILE A 65 2.11 -1.37 -1.59
C ILE A 65 1.45 -2.72 -1.27
N PRO A 66 0.12 -2.82 -1.13
CA PRO A 66 -0.50 -4.07 -0.70
C PRO A 66 -0.54 -5.16 -1.77
N MET A 67 -0.56 -4.76 -3.04
CA MET A 67 -0.71 -5.69 -4.18
C MET A 67 0.11 -5.24 -5.38
N THR A 68 0.54 -6.21 -6.16
CA THR A 68 1.24 -6.02 -7.43
C THR A 68 0.47 -6.68 -8.57
N LEU A 69 0.88 -6.45 -9.81
CA LEU A 69 0.26 -7.07 -11.00
C LEU A 69 0.29 -8.61 -10.96
N ASN A 70 1.24 -9.18 -10.22
CA ASN A 70 1.34 -10.63 -10.09
C ASN A 70 0.17 -11.28 -9.35
N ASN A 71 -0.53 -10.51 -8.51
CA ASN A 71 -1.58 -11.02 -7.64
C ASN A 71 -2.95 -11.12 -8.35
N ILE A 72 -3.12 -10.42 -9.47
CA ILE A 72 -4.43 -10.20 -10.09
C ILE A 72 -4.59 -10.95 -11.41
N GLY A 73 -5.77 -11.53 -11.62
CA GLY A 73 -6.19 -12.12 -12.90
C GLY A 73 -6.97 -11.15 -13.77
N SER A 74 -7.74 -10.24 -13.16
CA SER A 74 -8.49 -9.20 -13.85
C SER A 74 -8.84 -8.03 -12.94
N VAL A 75 -9.29 -6.92 -13.54
CA VAL A 75 -9.76 -5.73 -12.82
C VAL A 75 -11.10 -5.29 -13.39
N ASN A 76 -12.10 -5.13 -12.54
CA ASN A 76 -13.40 -4.57 -12.90
C ASN A 76 -13.51 -3.15 -12.33
N VAL A 77 -13.96 -2.21 -13.15
CA VAL A 77 -14.09 -0.79 -12.75
C VAL A 77 -15.56 -0.38 -12.83
N TYR A 78 -16.15 -0.08 -11.68
CA TYR A 78 -17.52 0.40 -11.51
C TYR A 78 -17.50 1.90 -11.24
N ARG A 79 -18.16 2.69 -12.08
CA ARG A 79 -18.12 4.15 -12.03
C ARG A 79 -19.30 4.70 -11.25
N GLY A 80 -19.02 5.62 -10.33
CA GLY A 80 -20.04 6.27 -9.50
C GLY A 80 -20.40 5.43 -8.28
N ILE A 81 -21.31 5.95 -7.46
CA ILE A 81 -21.66 5.39 -6.15
C ILE A 81 -21.92 3.89 -6.25
N ASN A 82 -21.36 3.13 -5.30
CA ASN A 82 -21.40 1.67 -5.33
C ASN A 82 -22.82 1.14 -5.46
N ASN A 83 -22.93 -0.03 -6.08
CA ASN A 83 -24.10 -0.87 -5.89
C ASN A 83 -24.20 -1.23 -4.39
N PRO A 84 -25.36 -1.07 -3.73
CA PRO A 84 -25.55 -1.45 -2.32
C PRO A 84 -25.14 -2.90 -1.99
N ALA A 85 -25.08 -3.78 -2.99
CA ALA A 85 -24.61 -5.16 -2.84
C ALA A 85 -23.09 -5.32 -2.65
N VAL A 86 -22.30 -4.25 -2.83
CA VAL A 86 -20.84 -4.25 -2.62
C VAL A 86 -20.52 -3.65 -1.27
N SER A 87 -20.03 -4.48 -0.35
CA SER A 87 -19.59 -4.02 0.97
C SER A 87 -18.16 -3.48 0.89
N ALA A 88 -18.01 -2.18 0.70
CA ALA A 88 -16.72 -1.50 0.68
C ALA A 88 -16.80 -0.10 1.32
N TYR A 89 -15.64 0.46 1.68
CA TYR A 89 -15.52 1.79 2.28
C TYR A 89 -15.40 2.86 1.21
N ASN A 90 -15.86 4.07 1.52
CA ASN A 90 -15.56 5.29 0.76
C ASN A 90 -15.91 5.21 -0.75
N SER A 91 -17.16 4.98 -1.13
CA SER A 91 -17.50 4.68 -2.54
C SER A 91 -17.99 5.86 -3.41
N LEU A 92 -17.58 7.10 -3.16
CA LEU A 92 -18.11 8.26 -3.90
C LEU A 92 -17.71 8.25 -5.38
N GLY A 93 -16.44 7.96 -5.68
CA GLY A 93 -15.94 7.87 -7.07
C GLY A 93 -16.32 6.57 -7.80
N GLY A 94 -16.48 5.50 -7.03
CA GLY A 94 -16.86 4.17 -7.50
C GLY A 94 -16.05 3.07 -6.87
N THR A 95 -15.91 1.94 -7.58
CA THR A 95 -15.19 0.76 -7.10
C THR A 95 -14.25 0.19 -8.15
N ILE A 96 -13.02 -0.06 -7.74
CA ILE A 96 -12.03 -0.84 -8.48
C ILE A 96 -11.96 -2.21 -7.81
N ALA A 97 -12.44 -3.25 -8.49
CA ALA A 97 -12.48 -4.61 -7.99
C ALA A 97 -11.41 -5.47 -8.67
N PHE A 98 -10.35 -5.75 -7.92
CA PHE A 98 -9.28 -6.65 -8.30
C PHE A 98 -9.72 -8.10 -8.07
N GLN A 99 -9.56 -8.93 -9.10
CA GLN A 99 -9.84 -10.36 -8.99
C GLN A 99 -8.55 -11.14 -8.85
N PRO A 100 -8.47 -12.11 -7.91
CA PRO A 100 -7.30 -12.93 -7.70
C PRO A 100 -6.94 -13.70 -8.97
N ARG A 101 -5.64 -13.86 -9.22
CA ARG A 101 -5.15 -14.77 -10.25
C ARG A 101 -5.54 -16.20 -9.87
N GLN A 102 -6.23 -16.91 -10.76
CA GLN A 102 -6.76 -18.24 -10.49
C GLN A 102 -5.81 -19.36 -10.93
N PRO A 103 -5.72 -20.48 -10.20
CA PRO A 103 -4.98 -21.65 -10.64
C PRO A 103 -5.68 -22.33 -11.82
N GLY A 104 -4.89 -22.79 -12.79
CA GLY A 104 -5.40 -23.47 -13.99
C GLY A 104 -5.59 -24.98 -13.77
N PRO A 105 -6.38 -25.67 -14.61
CA PRO A 105 -6.60 -27.11 -14.48
C PRO A 105 -5.40 -27.97 -14.91
N LYS A 106 -4.45 -27.41 -15.68
CA LYS A 106 -3.27 -28.11 -16.19
C LYS A 106 -2.00 -27.59 -15.50
N PRO A 107 -1.03 -28.45 -15.15
CA PRO A 107 0.22 -27.99 -14.57
C PRO A 107 0.98 -27.08 -15.53
N ASP A 108 1.54 -25.99 -15.01
CA ASP A 108 2.42 -25.09 -15.76
C ASP A 108 3.39 -24.38 -14.84
N ALA A 109 4.51 -23.94 -15.40
CA ALA A 109 5.46 -23.09 -14.70
C ALA A 109 6.02 -22.05 -15.67
N SER A 110 6.30 -20.87 -15.14
CA SER A 110 6.89 -19.76 -15.90
C SER A 110 7.95 -19.07 -15.05
N VAL A 111 9.03 -18.67 -15.71
CA VAL A 111 10.06 -17.81 -15.14
C VAL A 111 10.06 -16.51 -15.93
N SER A 112 10.15 -15.39 -15.22
CA SER A 112 10.28 -14.07 -15.82
C SER A 112 11.56 -13.43 -15.30
N MET A 113 12.26 -12.72 -16.18
CA MET A 113 13.38 -11.87 -15.82
C MET A 113 13.47 -10.73 -16.81
N GLY A 114 14.03 -9.61 -16.36
CA GLY A 114 14.27 -8.48 -17.25
C GLY A 114 14.97 -7.33 -16.55
N GLY A 115 15.37 -6.36 -17.35
CA GLY A 115 15.98 -5.13 -16.88
C GLY A 115 15.59 -3.95 -17.74
N GLY A 116 15.94 -2.75 -17.29
CA GLY A 116 15.62 -1.51 -18.00
C GLY A 116 16.34 -0.30 -17.42
N SER A 117 15.93 0.88 -17.88
CA SER A 117 16.48 2.16 -17.42
C SER A 117 16.49 2.30 -15.90
N PHE A 118 17.36 3.17 -15.39
CA PHE A 118 17.51 3.45 -13.96
C PHE A 118 17.93 2.21 -13.14
N SER A 119 18.82 1.40 -13.70
CA SER A 119 19.31 0.15 -13.10
C SER A 119 18.16 -0.74 -12.59
N THR A 120 17.09 -0.81 -13.38
CA THR A 120 15.91 -1.60 -13.03
C THR A 120 16.18 -3.05 -13.39
N TRP A 121 15.87 -3.95 -12.45
CA TRP A 121 15.95 -5.40 -12.65
C TRP A 121 14.77 -6.07 -11.96
N PHE A 122 14.22 -7.10 -12.60
CA PHE A 122 13.20 -7.96 -12.00
C PHE A 122 13.42 -9.40 -12.37
N TYR A 123 12.95 -10.28 -11.49
CA TYR A 123 12.84 -11.70 -11.76
C TYR A 123 11.68 -12.28 -10.96
N GLY A 124 11.15 -13.38 -11.44
CA GLY A 124 10.08 -14.08 -10.76
C GLY A 124 9.81 -15.45 -11.32
N ILE A 125 9.15 -16.25 -10.51
CA ILE A 125 8.72 -17.61 -10.85
C ILE A 125 7.26 -17.76 -10.48
N THR A 126 6.49 -18.41 -11.36
CA THR A 126 5.13 -18.83 -11.09
C THR A 126 5.02 -20.32 -11.38
N ALA A 127 4.41 -21.06 -10.47
CA ALA A 127 4.12 -22.47 -10.62
C ALA A 127 2.64 -22.71 -10.33
N ASN A 128 2.00 -23.48 -11.21
CA ASN A 128 0.63 -23.93 -11.08
C ASN A 128 0.62 -25.46 -11.11
N THR A 129 -0.04 -26.06 -10.13
CA THR A 129 -0.02 -27.52 -9.94
C THR A 129 -0.91 -28.26 -10.93
N GLY A 130 -1.81 -27.56 -11.63
CA GLY A 130 -2.97 -28.20 -12.24
C GLY A 130 -3.87 -28.82 -11.18
N SER A 131 -4.74 -29.75 -11.60
CA SER A 131 -5.60 -30.51 -10.69
C SER A 131 -4.84 -31.70 -10.07
N ILE A 132 -4.51 -31.61 -8.77
CA ILE A 132 -3.92 -32.71 -7.98
C ILE A 132 -4.91 -33.10 -6.89
N ALA A 133 -5.43 -34.32 -6.95
CA ALA A 133 -6.46 -34.82 -6.03
C ALA A 133 -7.67 -33.87 -5.88
N GLY A 134 -8.04 -33.18 -6.97
CA GLY A 134 -9.13 -32.18 -7.01
C GLY A 134 -8.72 -30.76 -6.60
N VAL A 135 -7.58 -30.58 -5.93
CA VAL A 135 -7.06 -29.26 -5.55
C VAL A 135 -6.26 -28.66 -6.71
N ARG A 136 -6.43 -27.35 -6.93
CA ARG A 136 -5.62 -26.55 -7.85
C ARG A 136 -4.91 -25.47 -7.05
N SER A 137 -3.60 -25.32 -7.24
CA SER A 137 -2.78 -24.35 -6.51
C SER A 137 -1.86 -23.61 -7.46
N LEU A 138 -1.74 -22.30 -7.26
CA LEU A 138 -0.83 -21.41 -7.95
C LEU A 138 0.00 -20.67 -6.91
N ILE A 139 1.32 -20.73 -7.04
CA ILE A 139 2.29 -19.98 -6.24
C ILE A 139 3.08 -19.10 -7.17
N SER A 140 3.33 -17.85 -6.77
CA SER A 140 4.18 -16.95 -7.53
C SER A 140 5.04 -16.10 -6.60
N ILE A 141 6.32 -15.96 -6.94
CA ILE A 141 7.29 -15.14 -6.21
C ILE A 141 7.92 -14.18 -7.21
N ASN A 142 7.91 -12.88 -6.92
CA ASN A 142 8.54 -11.87 -7.75
C ASN A 142 9.37 -10.92 -6.92
N HIS A 143 10.53 -10.55 -7.45
CA HIS A 143 11.40 -9.56 -6.87
C HIS A 143 11.75 -8.50 -7.91
N ASN A 144 11.83 -7.24 -7.49
CA ASN A 144 12.24 -6.15 -8.36
C ASN A 144 13.04 -5.08 -7.62
N THR A 145 14.06 -4.55 -8.26
CA THR A 145 14.85 -3.42 -7.82
C THR A 145 14.88 -2.32 -8.87
N SER A 146 15.04 -1.06 -8.46
CA SER A 146 15.34 0.06 -9.34
C SER A 146 16.04 1.16 -8.56
N ALA A 147 16.98 1.87 -9.19
CA ALA A 147 17.60 3.06 -8.62
C ALA A 147 16.67 4.28 -8.66
N GLY A 148 15.59 4.23 -9.47
CA GLY A 148 14.64 5.31 -9.65
C GLY A 148 15.11 6.37 -10.66
N TRP A 149 14.16 7.05 -11.30
CA TRP A 149 14.46 8.10 -12.28
C TRP A 149 14.81 9.43 -11.64
N GLN A 150 14.24 9.71 -10.46
CA GLN A 150 14.73 10.77 -9.58
C GLN A 150 15.92 10.21 -8.80
N ALA A 151 17.04 10.93 -8.77
CA ALA A 151 18.21 10.53 -8.03
C ALA A 151 17.86 10.27 -6.54
N ASN A 152 18.55 9.32 -5.92
CA ASN A 152 18.39 8.99 -4.50
C ASN A 152 16.98 8.49 -4.11
N SER A 153 16.23 7.88 -5.04
CA SER A 153 14.88 7.34 -4.81
C SER A 153 14.76 5.82 -5.02
N GLY A 154 15.88 5.11 -4.92
CA GLY A 154 15.95 3.67 -5.18
C GLY A 154 15.04 2.86 -4.25
N ASN A 155 14.39 1.83 -4.81
CA ASN A 155 13.46 0.97 -4.09
C ASN A 155 13.54 -0.48 -4.55
N ARG A 156 13.24 -1.40 -3.64
CA ARG A 156 13.11 -2.84 -3.92
C ARG A 156 11.83 -3.41 -3.33
N ASN A 157 11.27 -4.37 -4.05
CA ASN A 157 10.02 -5.05 -3.72
C ASN A 157 10.20 -6.57 -3.80
N LEU A 158 9.62 -7.29 -2.85
CA LEU A 158 9.37 -8.73 -2.92
C LEU A 158 7.87 -8.97 -2.77
N ASN A 159 7.30 -9.73 -3.71
CA ASN A 159 5.91 -10.15 -3.71
C ASN A 159 5.81 -11.68 -3.73
N ILE A 160 4.99 -12.24 -2.87
CA ILE A 160 4.61 -13.65 -2.86
C ILE A 160 3.10 -13.73 -2.98
N ASN A 161 2.63 -14.57 -3.89
CA ASN A 161 1.22 -14.85 -4.14
C ASN A 161 0.94 -16.34 -4.00
N TYR A 162 -0.17 -16.68 -3.36
CA TYR A 162 -0.77 -18.01 -3.41
C TYR A 162 -2.26 -17.88 -3.76
N SER A 163 -2.71 -18.78 -4.63
CA SER A 163 -4.13 -18.98 -4.93
C SER A 163 -4.42 -20.49 -4.96
N GLY A 164 -5.32 -20.94 -4.10
CA GLY A 164 -5.76 -22.32 -3.99
C GLY A 164 -7.26 -22.45 -4.19
N VAL A 165 -7.67 -23.49 -4.91
CA VAL A 165 -9.07 -23.79 -5.20
C VAL A 165 -9.32 -25.29 -5.07
N LEU A 166 -10.36 -25.67 -4.34
CA LEU A 166 -10.85 -27.05 -4.19
C LEU A 166 -12.34 -27.08 -4.53
N PRO A 167 -12.71 -27.49 -5.76
CA PRO A 167 -14.08 -27.78 -6.10
C PRO A 167 -14.59 -29.00 -5.33
N TYR A 168 -15.86 -28.98 -4.95
CA TYR A 168 -16.54 -30.07 -4.27
C TYR A 168 -18.00 -30.17 -4.73
N ALA A 169 -18.68 -31.25 -4.34
CA ALA A 169 -20.08 -31.50 -4.71
C ALA A 169 -20.33 -31.41 -6.23
N HIS A 170 -19.49 -32.07 -7.04
CA HIS A 170 -19.57 -32.05 -8.51
C HIS A 170 -19.55 -30.62 -9.09
N ASP A 171 -18.60 -29.80 -8.62
CA ASP A 171 -18.42 -28.40 -9.01
C ASP A 171 -19.58 -27.46 -8.63
N ALA A 172 -20.55 -27.92 -7.82
CA ALA A 172 -21.57 -27.05 -7.26
C ALA A 172 -21.02 -26.14 -6.15
N GLY A 173 -19.93 -26.56 -5.49
CA GLY A 173 -19.25 -25.81 -4.44
C GLY A 173 -17.75 -25.68 -4.69
N GLU A 174 -17.15 -24.66 -4.10
CA GLU A 174 -15.73 -24.39 -4.22
C GLU A 174 -15.19 -23.71 -2.95
N LEU A 175 -14.24 -24.38 -2.29
CA LEU A 175 -13.40 -23.77 -1.27
C LEU A 175 -12.22 -23.09 -1.95
N TYR A 176 -11.89 -21.87 -1.54
CA TYR A 176 -10.78 -21.11 -2.09
C TYR A 176 -9.97 -20.40 -1.01
N ALA A 177 -8.68 -20.26 -1.26
CA ALA A 177 -7.76 -19.55 -0.39
C ALA A 177 -6.82 -18.66 -1.20
N TYR A 178 -6.64 -17.42 -0.77
CA TYR A 178 -5.71 -16.47 -1.38
C TYR A 178 -4.77 -15.92 -0.31
N ALA A 179 -3.48 -15.82 -0.63
CA ALA A 179 -2.50 -15.16 0.22
C ALA A 179 -1.60 -14.25 -0.62
N ILE A 180 -1.48 -13.00 -0.21
CA ILE A 180 -0.55 -12.02 -0.76
C ILE A 180 0.35 -11.57 0.38
N TYR A 181 1.65 -11.63 0.14
CA TYR A 181 2.67 -11.09 1.02
C TYR A 181 3.55 -10.16 0.21
N ASN A 182 3.68 -8.91 0.64
CA ASN A 182 4.52 -7.93 -0.02
C ASN A 182 5.46 -7.27 1.00
N THR A 183 6.70 -7.02 0.59
CA THR A 183 7.62 -6.14 1.31
C THR A 183 8.21 -5.12 0.36
N ASN A 184 8.39 -3.90 0.85
CA ASN A 184 9.01 -2.82 0.11
C ASN A 184 10.05 -2.13 0.99
N THR A 185 11.21 -1.83 0.44
CA THR A 185 12.26 -1.10 1.17
C THR A 185 13.01 -0.18 0.23
N GLY A 186 13.14 1.09 0.62
CA GLY A 186 13.75 2.07 -0.26
C GLY A 186 13.64 3.50 0.23
N PHE A 187 14.13 4.41 -0.60
CA PHE A 187 14.04 5.85 -0.36
C PHE A 187 12.81 6.42 -1.05
N THR A 188 12.10 7.28 -0.33
CA THR A 188 10.94 7.98 -0.87
C THR A 188 11.35 9.34 -1.41
N PRO A 189 11.01 9.68 -2.67
CA PRO A 189 11.31 10.99 -3.22
C PRO A 189 10.43 12.05 -2.59
N HIS A 190 10.96 13.27 -2.59
CA HIS A 190 10.27 14.46 -2.13
C HIS A 190 10.21 15.49 -3.26
N SER A 191 9.31 16.47 -3.08
CA SER A 191 9.21 17.61 -4.00
C SER A 191 10.56 18.32 -4.08
N ILE A 192 10.90 18.75 -5.30
CA ILE A 192 12.09 19.53 -5.60
C ILE A 192 11.64 20.90 -6.09
N PRO A 193 12.23 22.00 -5.58
CA PRO A 193 12.02 23.34 -6.12
C PRO A 193 12.29 23.41 -7.62
N GLU A 194 11.39 24.05 -8.35
CA GLU A 194 11.51 24.22 -9.81
C GLU A 194 12.86 24.79 -10.26
N PRO A 195 13.46 25.81 -9.61
CA PRO A 195 14.76 26.32 -10.05
C PRO A 195 15.89 25.28 -9.97
N LEU A 196 15.82 24.34 -9.02
CA LEU A 196 16.81 23.24 -8.94
C LEU A 196 16.60 22.23 -10.07
N LEU A 197 15.35 21.97 -10.46
CA LEU A 197 15.06 21.13 -11.64
C LEU A 197 15.50 21.82 -12.94
N GLN A 198 15.29 23.13 -13.08
CA GLN A 198 15.77 23.90 -14.24
C GLN A 198 17.30 23.91 -14.32
N GLN A 199 17.99 23.92 -13.17
CA GLN A 199 19.46 23.94 -13.10
C GLN A 199 20.10 22.55 -13.30
N PHE A 200 19.54 21.51 -12.68
CA PHE A 200 20.15 20.18 -12.60
C PHE A 200 19.41 19.10 -13.40
N GLY A 201 18.24 19.43 -13.97
CA GLY A 201 17.38 18.55 -14.76
C GLY A 201 16.32 17.83 -13.92
N ASP A 202 15.33 17.26 -14.63
CA ASP A 202 14.15 16.60 -14.03
C ASP A 202 14.49 15.35 -13.19
N GLY A 203 15.66 14.77 -13.40
CA GLY A 203 16.16 13.64 -12.61
C GLY A 203 16.78 14.04 -11.27
N TYR A 204 16.90 15.34 -10.97
CA TYR A 204 17.53 15.79 -9.72
C TYR A 204 16.73 15.35 -8.50
N GLY A 205 17.44 14.79 -7.53
CA GLY A 205 16.91 14.42 -6.21
C GLY A 205 17.85 14.91 -5.13
N TRP A 206 17.28 15.21 -3.95
CA TRP A 206 18.07 15.68 -2.82
C TRP A 206 19.23 14.72 -2.51
N PRO A 207 20.46 15.21 -2.29
CA PRO A 207 21.55 14.39 -1.80
C PRO A 207 21.17 13.72 -0.46
N LEU A 208 21.47 12.42 -0.31
CA LEU A 208 21.05 11.64 0.87
C LEU A 208 21.65 12.16 2.19
N ASN A 209 22.80 12.83 2.13
CA ASN A 209 23.45 13.49 3.26
C ASN A 209 22.88 14.89 3.57
N TRP A 210 21.98 15.40 2.73
CA TRP A 210 21.21 16.61 2.99
C TRP A 210 19.86 16.25 3.60
N THR A 211 19.14 15.32 2.96
CA THR A 211 17.88 14.79 3.48
C THR A 211 17.62 13.41 2.89
N ASN A 212 16.94 12.56 3.64
CA ASN A 212 16.43 11.31 3.11
C ASN A 212 15.20 10.84 3.89
N SER A 213 14.46 9.91 3.29
CA SER A 213 13.33 9.21 3.91
C SER A 213 13.41 7.75 3.52
N TYR A 214 14.03 6.95 4.37
CA TYR A 214 14.14 5.51 4.20
C TYR A 214 12.89 4.81 4.75
N ASN A 215 12.29 3.92 3.97
CA ASN A 215 11.04 3.24 4.29
C ASN A 215 11.26 1.72 4.29
N ARG A 216 10.60 1.03 5.22
CA ARG A 216 10.55 -0.43 5.31
C ARG A 216 9.14 -0.86 5.62
N ASP A 217 8.52 -1.51 4.65
CA ASP A 217 7.09 -1.76 4.67
C ASP A 217 6.81 -3.23 4.39
N HIS A 218 5.75 -3.71 5.02
CA HIS A 218 5.20 -5.04 4.86
C HIS A 218 3.67 -4.94 4.74
N SER A 219 3.08 -5.75 3.88
CA SER A 219 1.63 -5.93 3.81
C SER A 219 1.27 -7.38 3.55
N GLY A 220 0.29 -7.89 4.30
CA GLY A 220 -0.32 -9.20 4.11
C GLY A 220 -1.81 -9.09 3.78
N THR A 221 -2.30 -9.97 2.91
CA THR A 221 -3.74 -10.14 2.66
C THR A 221 -4.03 -11.63 2.47
N TYR A 222 -4.84 -12.18 3.37
CA TYR A 222 -5.16 -13.60 3.45
C TYR A 222 -6.67 -13.75 3.45
N ILE A 223 -7.19 -14.56 2.52
CA ILE A 223 -8.63 -14.80 2.36
C ILE A 223 -8.84 -16.30 2.32
N LEU A 224 -9.82 -16.77 3.10
CA LEU A 224 -10.36 -18.13 2.99
C LEU A 224 -11.86 -17.98 2.76
N GLY A 225 -12.38 -18.65 1.72
CA GLY A 225 -13.79 -18.57 1.41
C GLY A 225 -14.36 -19.87 0.88
N ASP A 226 -15.69 -19.89 0.89
CA ASP A 226 -16.52 -20.97 0.39
C ASP A 226 -17.66 -20.36 -0.41
N LYS A 227 -17.83 -20.85 -1.64
CA LYS A 227 -18.96 -20.48 -2.49
C LYS A 227 -19.66 -21.74 -2.97
N MET A 228 -20.99 -21.72 -3.00
CA MET A 228 -21.77 -22.88 -3.43
C MET A 228 -23.09 -22.46 -4.05
N GLN A 229 -23.48 -23.16 -5.12
CA GLN A 229 -24.85 -23.23 -5.59
C GLN A 229 -25.58 -24.34 -4.81
N VAL A 230 -26.32 -23.96 -3.78
CA VAL A 230 -27.02 -24.90 -2.89
C VAL A 230 -28.15 -25.62 -3.64
N ASN A 231 -28.91 -24.87 -4.43
CA ASN A 231 -29.95 -25.38 -5.32
C ASN A 231 -30.21 -24.35 -6.44
N LYS A 232 -31.24 -24.55 -7.28
CA LYS A 232 -31.55 -23.62 -8.39
C LYS A 232 -31.87 -22.19 -7.95
N VAL A 233 -32.30 -22.00 -6.69
CA VAL A 233 -32.70 -20.70 -6.15
C VAL A 233 -31.57 -20.10 -5.31
N LEU A 234 -30.99 -20.85 -4.38
CA LEU A 234 -30.04 -20.31 -3.42
C LEU A 234 -28.59 -20.59 -3.80
N SER A 235 -27.76 -19.55 -3.74
CA SER A 235 -26.31 -19.67 -3.66
C SER A 235 -25.73 -18.78 -2.58
N PHE A 236 -24.54 -19.13 -2.11
CA PHE A 236 -23.79 -18.31 -1.16
C PHE A 236 -22.34 -18.14 -1.61
N ASN A 237 -21.71 -17.10 -1.08
CA ASN A 237 -20.29 -16.89 -1.11
C ASN A 237 -19.90 -16.20 0.20
N THR A 238 -19.26 -16.97 1.08
CA THR A 238 -18.81 -16.50 2.39
C THR A 238 -17.29 -16.47 2.39
N ARG A 239 -16.72 -15.47 3.06
CA ARG A 239 -15.26 -15.38 3.22
C ARG A 239 -14.89 -14.81 4.58
N VAL A 240 -13.80 -15.31 5.13
CA VAL A 240 -13.05 -14.68 6.22
C VAL A 240 -11.76 -14.14 5.65
N TYR A 241 -11.26 -13.05 6.24
CA TYR A 241 -10.00 -12.46 5.80
C TYR A 241 -9.20 -11.89 6.95
N ILE A 242 -7.88 -11.90 6.77
CA ILE A 242 -6.92 -11.20 7.59
C ILE A 242 -6.13 -10.27 6.68
N ARG A 243 -5.95 -9.04 7.10
CA ARG A 243 -5.05 -8.09 6.45
C ARG A 243 -4.15 -7.47 7.50
N ASP A 244 -2.89 -7.31 7.15
CA ASP A 244 -1.95 -6.58 7.96
C ASP A 244 -1.12 -5.65 7.08
N ASN A 245 -0.67 -4.57 7.67
CA ASN A 245 0.23 -3.63 7.04
C ASN A 245 1.11 -3.04 8.13
N THR A 246 2.41 -2.99 7.89
CA THR A 246 3.39 -2.33 8.75
C THR A 246 4.20 -1.39 7.89
N TYR A 247 4.23 -0.12 8.26
CA TYR A 247 4.99 0.93 7.62
C TYR A 247 5.96 1.53 8.65
N ASN A 248 7.23 1.57 8.29
CA ASN A 248 8.28 2.16 9.12
C ASN A 248 9.12 3.10 8.28
N ARG A 249 9.08 4.38 8.62
CA ARG A 249 9.89 5.43 7.99
C ARG A 249 10.89 5.99 8.99
N ALA A 250 12.16 6.02 8.60
CA ALA A 250 13.17 6.86 9.22
C ALA A 250 13.56 7.96 8.23
N SER A 251 13.42 9.21 8.65
CA SER A 251 13.76 10.40 7.87
C SER A 251 14.91 11.14 8.54
N TYR A 252 15.68 11.85 7.72
CA TYR A 252 16.81 12.67 8.13
C TYR A 252 16.74 14.01 7.39
N ALA A 253 17.09 15.08 8.07
CA ALA A 253 17.35 16.37 7.46
C ALA A 253 18.55 17.01 8.15
N ASN A 254 19.54 17.44 7.35
CA ASN A 254 20.74 18.06 7.85
C ASN A 254 20.42 19.47 8.38
N PRO A 255 20.54 19.74 9.70
CA PRO A 255 20.19 21.04 10.25
C PRO A 255 21.05 22.17 9.66
N ALA A 256 22.31 21.91 9.30
CA ALA A 256 23.21 22.91 8.74
C ALA A 256 22.83 23.40 7.32
N LEU A 257 21.95 22.66 6.63
CA LEU A 257 21.53 22.94 5.25
C LEU A 257 20.09 23.43 5.15
N VAL A 258 19.39 23.54 6.28
CA VAL A 258 18.08 24.18 6.33
C VAL A 258 18.30 25.66 6.00
N GLN A 259 17.86 26.10 4.80
CA GLN A 259 17.84 27.49 4.34
C GLN A 259 19.17 28.27 4.50
N SER A 260 20.27 27.72 3.98
CA SER A 260 21.55 28.44 3.89
C SER A 260 21.61 29.38 2.68
N ALA A 261 22.57 30.31 2.63
CA ALA A 261 22.74 31.22 1.49
C ALA A 261 22.99 30.48 0.15
N THR A 262 23.61 29.29 0.21
CA THR A 262 23.88 28.43 -0.96
C THR A 262 22.77 27.41 -1.23
N GLN A 263 21.81 27.29 -0.32
CA GLN A 263 20.68 26.37 -0.42
C GLN A 263 19.46 26.99 0.29
N PRO A 264 18.78 27.95 -0.37
CA PRO A 264 17.69 28.71 0.25
C PRO A 264 16.38 27.92 0.36
N TYR A 265 16.35 26.69 -0.17
CA TYR A 265 15.14 25.89 -0.25
C TYR A 265 14.95 25.02 1.00
N TYR A 266 13.68 24.80 1.34
CA TYR A 266 13.26 23.94 2.44
C TYR A 266 13.68 22.48 2.23
N LEU A 267 14.26 21.84 3.26
CA LEU A 267 14.55 20.42 3.22
C LEU A 267 13.35 19.61 3.75
N PRO A 268 12.86 18.60 3.01
CA PRO A 268 11.81 17.72 3.46
C PRO A 268 12.08 17.05 4.82
N ASN A 269 11.02 16.87 5.62
CA ASN A 269 11.04 16.23 6.95
C ASN A 269 12.07 16.83 7.94
N GLN A 270 12.49 18.08 7.75
CA GLN A 270 13.26 18.80 8.76
C GLN A 270 12.40 19.11 10.00
N GLY A 271 13.06 19.22 11.15
CA GLY A 271 12.45 19.74 12.38
C GLY A 271 11.82 21.11 12.15
N THR A 272 10.78 21.41 12.91
CA THR A 272 10.00 22.64 12.77
C THR A 272 10.68 23.80 13.50
N THR A 273 10.47 25.03 13.04
CA THR A 273 10.98 26.24 13.72
C THR A 273 10.26 26.54 15.03
N PHE A 274 9.17 25.84 15.31
CA PHE A 274 8.35 25.90 16.52
C PHE A 274 8.14 24.48 17.07
N PRO A 275 8.11 24.26 18.39
CA PRO A 275 7.81 22.95 18.96
C PRO A 275 6.33 22.57 18.71
N PHE A 276 6.04 21.96 17.56
CA PHE A 276 4.67 21.69 17.09
C PHE A 276 3.89 20.73 17.97
N TRP A 277 4.61 19.94 18.77
CA TRP A 277 4.05 19.00 19.72
C TRP A 277 3.48 19.65 21.00
N LEU A 278 3.65 20.96 21.20
CA LEU A 278 2.98 21.68 22.29
C LEU A 278 1.45 21.52 22.27
N PHE A 279 0.88 21.21 21.10
CA PHE A 279 -0.55 21.00 20.93
C PHE A 279 -0.98 19.53 21.08
N TYR A 280 -0.03 18.60 21.26
CA TYR A 280 -0.36 17.19 21.45
C TYR A 280 -0.76 16.90 22.92
N PRO A 281 -1.65 15.93 23.15
CA PRO A 281 -2.20 15.64 24.48
C PRO A 281 -1.15 15.33 25.56
N ASN A 282 0.01 14.81 25.15
CA ASN A 282 1.09 14.40 26.04
C ASN A 282 2.13 15.51 26.31
N GLY A 283 1.93 16.73 25.79
CA GLY A 283 2.91 17.82 25.90
C GLY A 283 4.15 17.66 25.01
N GLY A 284 4.22 16.57 24.24
CA GLY A 284 5.28 16.23 23.29
C GLY A 284 6.60 15.79 23.92
N PRO A 285 7.68 15.72 23.13
CA PRO A 285 8.99 15.32 23.61
C PRO A 285 9.51 16.15 24.78
N THR A 286 10.04 15.49 25.80
CA THR A 286 10.65 16.11 26.98
C THR A 286 12.18 16.19 26.90
N PHE A 287 12.79 15.67 25.85
CA PHE A 287 14.24 15.75 25.66
C PHE A 287 14.69 17.17 25.25
N ASN A 288 15.95 17.50 25.52
CA ASN A 288 16.51 18.78 25.10
C ASN A 288 16.78 18.76 23.59
N VAL A 289 15.93 19.44 22.83
CA VAL A 289 16.03 19.60 21.37
C VAL A 289 17.19 20.54 20.94
N GLY A 290 17.83 21.22 21.89
CA GLY A 290 18.83 22.25 21.67
C GLY A 290 18.21 23.60 21.33
N SER A 291 19.05 24.63 21.17
CA SER A 291 18.60 25.89 20.57
C SER A 291 18.51 25.72 19.05
N PRO A 292 17.53 26.37 18.39
CA PRO A 292 17.49 26.36 16.94
C PRO A 292 18.77 27.03 16.41
N ASN A 293 19.29 26.51 15.29
CA ASN A 293 20.36 27.20 14.58
C ASN A 293 19.86 28.50 13.94
N ALA A 294 20.75 29.24 13.27
CA ALA A 294 20.42 30.51 12.61
C ALA A 294 19.27 30.43 11.58
N TYR A 295 18.86 29.23 11.20
CA TYR A 295 17.84 28.94 10.20
C TYR A 295 16.61 28.23 10.77
N GLY A 296 16.50 28.17 12.11
CA GLY A 296 15.33 27.63 12.80
C GLY A 296 15.28 26.10 12.91
N ALA A 297 16.36 25.39 12.57
CA ALA A 297 16.41 23.93 12.71
C ALA A 297 17.00 23.53 14.07
N TYR A 298 16.35 22.59 14.75
CA TYR A 298 16.80 22.06 16.04
C TYR A 298 17.75 20.87 15.84
N PRO A 299 19.00 20.93 16.35
CA PRO A 299 19.95 19.82 16.24
C PRO A 299 19.43 18.51 16.84
N GLY A 300 18.62 18.60 17.91
CA GLY A 300 17.99 17.46 18.56
C GLY A 300 16.86 16.80 17.75
N GLU A 301 16.47 17.33 16.60
CA GLU A 301 15.39 16.82 15.74
C GLU A 301 15.87 16.46 14.33
N THR A 302 17.17 16.18 14.20
CA THR A 302 17.81 15.83 12.93
C THR A 302 17.19 14.59 12.26
N TYR A 303 16.63 13.67 13.07
CA TYR A 303 15.94 12.48 12.62
C TYR A 303 14.49 12.46 13.09
N HIS A 304 13.66 11.82 12.26
CA HIS A 304 12.24 11.66 12.46
C HIS A 304 11.82 10.23 12.09
N THR A 305 11.14 9.53 12.99
CA THR A 305 10.63 8.17 12.77
C THR A 305 9.10 8.17 12.80
N TYR A 306 8.46 7.66 11.73
CA TYR A 306 7.02 7.42 11.71
C TYR A 306 6.73 5.93 11.55
N LEU A 307 5.91 5.40 12.46
CA LEU A 307 5.47 4.02 12.51
C LEU A 307 3.96 3.98 12.31
N ASN A 308 3.48 3.10 11.44
CA ASN A 308 2.06 2.85 11.25
C ASN A 308 1.84 1.36 10.98
N SER A 309 1.10 0.69 11.84
CA SER A 309 0.74 -0.72 11.63
C SER A 309 -0.74 -0.97 11.86
N THR A 310 -1.37 -1.69 10.95
CA THR A 310 -2.76 -2.11 11.06
C THR A 310 -2.87 -3.61 11.02
N GLN A 311 -3.77 -4.18 11.81
CA GLN A 311 -4.23 -5.56 11.67
C GLN A 311 -5.75 -5.57 11.59
N GLN A 312 -6.28 -6.26 10.60
CA GLN A 312 -7.70 -6.36 10.34
C GLN A 312 -8.09 -7.82 10.21
N PHE A 313 -9.14 -8.21 10.90
CA PHE A 313 -9.85 -9.46 10.69
C PHE A 313 -11.27 -9.15 10.25
N GLY A 314 -11.83 -9.95 9.34
CA GLY A 314 -13.21 -9.78 8.95
C GLY A 314 -13.89 -11.03 8.41
N PHE A 315 -15.21 -10.94 8.37
CA PHE A 315 -16.12 -11.97 7.87
C PHE A 315 -17.18 -11.32 6.99
N MET A 316 -17.40 -11.90 5.80
CA MET A 316 -18.31 -11.36 4.80
C MET A 316 -19.20 -12.47 4.22
N PRO A 317 -20.37 -12.73 4.82
CA PRO A 317 -21.36 -13.62 4.22
C PRO A 317 -22.14 -12.90 3.13
N HIS A 318 -22.27 -13.54 1.96
CA HIS A 318 -23.10 -13.07 0.87
C HIS A 318 -23.99 -14.20 0.35
N PHE A 319 -25.25 -13.90 0.10
CA PHE A 319 -26.27 -14.82 -0.38
C PHE A 319 -26.96 -14.25 -1.61
N THR A 320 -27.30 -15.12 -2.54
CA THR A 320 -28.04 -14.78 -3.75
C THR A 320 -29.24 -15.71 -3.90
N LEU A 321 -30.43 -15.12 -4.10
CA LEU A 321 -31.64 -15.81 -4.50
C LEU A 321 -31.88 -15.54 -5.99
N ASN A 322 -31.72 -16.58 -6.80
CA ASN A 322 -32.00 -16.64 -8.22
C ASN A 322 -33.48 -17.01 -8.42
N LEU A 323 -34.37 -16.05 -8.15
CA LEU A 323 -35.80 -16.23 -8.37
C LEU A 323 -36.12 -16.11 -9.87
N PRO A 324 -37.22 -16.69 -10.37
CA PRO A 324 -37.53 -16.71 -11.80
C PRO A 324 -37.53 -15.34 -12.51
N TYR A 325 -37.88 -14.28 -11.77
CA TYR A 325 -38.00 -12.91 -12.31
C TYR A 325 -37.15 -11.88 -11.56
N ASN A 326 -36.49 -12.28 -10.46
CA ASN A 326 -35.78 -11.35 -9.59
C ASN A 326 -34.47 -11.97 -9.10
N LEU A 327 -33.41 -11.16 -9.10
CA LEU A 327 -32.16 -11.48 -8.43
C LEU A 327 -32.11 -10.73 -7.11
N VAL A 328 -32.18 -11.44 -5.99
CA VAL A 328 -32.07 -10.82 -4.66
C VAL A 328 -30.70 -11.15 -4.08
N ARG A 329 -29.94 -10.11 -3.73
CA ARG A 329 -28.63 -10.25 -3.07
C ARG A 329 -28.70 -9.63 -1.69
N PHE A 330 -28.24 -10.36 -0.69
CA PHE A 330 -28.18 -9.89 0.69
C PHE A 330 -26.97 -10.48 1.40
N GLY A 331 -26.59 -9.88 2.51
CA GLY A 331 -25.41 -10.27 3.25
C GLY A 331 -24.98 -9.19 4.22
N GLY A 332 -23.74 -9.30 4.68
CA GLY A 332 -23.14 -8.30 5.55
C GLY A 332 -21.62 -8.36 5.48
N ALA A 333 -20.99 -7.35 6.06
CA ALA A 333 -19.56 -7.34 6.30
C ALA A 333 -19.32 -6.91 7.74
N TRP A 334 -18.59 -7.73 8.48
CA TRP A 334 -18.10 -7.40 9.80
C TRP A 334 -16.57 -7.44 9.77
N SER A 335 -15.94 -6.46 10.42
CA SER A 335 -14.49 -6.42 10.55
C SER A 335 -14.08 -5.73 11.84
N GLN A 336 -13.01 -6.21 12.43
CA GLN A 336 -12.32 -5.59 13.55
C GLN A 336 -10.92 -5.18 13.10
N THR A 337 -10.57 -3.92 13.32
CA THR A 337 -9.26 -3.37 12.94
C THR A 337 -8.59 -2.72 14.13
N THR A 338 -7.33 -3.07 14.38
CA THR A 338 -6.44 -2.36 15.29
C THR A 338 -5.47 -1.52 14.46
N LEU A 339 -5.18 -0.31 14.95
CA LEU A 339 -4.18 0.59 14.40
C LEU A 339 -3.22 0.98 15.53
N HIS A 340 -1.93 0.84 15.27
CA HIS A 340 -0.87 1.44 16.07
C HIS A 340 -0.15 2.46 15.19
N SER A 341 -0.04 3.70 15.66
CA SER A 341 0.58 4.80 14.93
C SER A 341 1.39 5.60 15.91
N ALA A 342 2.66 5.81 15.61
CA ALA A 342 3.57 6.55 16.48
C ALA A 342 4.53 7.41 15.67
N GLU A 343 4.91 8.54 16.23
CA GLU A 343 5.89 9.44 15.65
C GLU A 343 6.91 9.85 16.69
N TYR A 344 8.19 9.80 16.33
CA TYR A 344 9.30 10.10 17.21
C TYR A 344 10.33 11.02 16.53
N TRP A 345 11.01 11.83 17.34
CA TRP A 345 12.02 12.78 16.91
C TRP A 345 13.29 12.63 17.75
N TYR A 346 14.48 12.76 17.14
CA TYR A 346 15.74 12.69 17.88
C TYR A 346 16.95 13.16 17.06
N GLY A 347 18.06 13.45 17.74
CA GLY A 347 19.29 13.94 17.11
C GLY A 347 20.15 12.86 16.45
N ALA A 348 19.81 11.57 16.63
CA ALA A 348 20.60 10.43 16.15
C ALA A 348 19.74 9.26 15.63
N ASN A 349 20.33 8.41 14.79
CA ASN A 349 19.76 7.17 14.28
C ASN A 349 20.78 6.01 14.48
N PRO A 350 20.44 4.91 15.19
CA PRO A 350 19.11 4.53 15.68
C PRO A 350 18.58 5.45 16.78
N MET A 351 17.30 5.77 16.67
CA MET A 351 16.58 6.64 17.59
C MET A 351 16.04 5.81 18.77
N PRO A 352 16.12 6.30 20.03
CA PRO A 352 15.37 5.71 21.14
C PRO A 352 13.86 5.88 20.87
N LEU A 353 13.04 4.84 21.01
CA LEU A 353 11.59 4.95 20.80
C LEU A 353 10.89 4.88 22.16
N VAL A 354 10.88 6.01 22.89
CA VAL A 354 10.41 6.06 24.27
C VAL A 354 9.23 7.02 24.39
N SER A 355 8.07 6.48 24.75
CA SER A 355 6.84 7.26 24.97
C SER A 355 7.00 8.21 26.17
N GLY A 356 6.47 9.42 26.03
CA GLY A 356 6.65 10.56 26.93
C GLY A 356 8.03 11.21 26.88
N TYR A 357 9.01 10.68 26.14
CA TYR A 357 10.36 11.25 26.07
C TYR A 357 10.61 11.92 24.72
N ASN A 358 10.44 11.18 23.63
CA ASN A 358 10.80 11.65 22.30
C ASN A 358 9.79 11.29 21.21
N ASP A 359 8.59 10.89 21.62
CA ASP A 359 7.40 10.77 20.80
C ASP A 359 6.65 12.11 20.68
N ALA A 360 6.11 12.37 19.50
CA ALA A 360 5.04 13.34 19.32
C ALA A 360 3.67 12.72 19.68
N TRP A 361 3.47 11.43 19.36
CA TRP A 361 2.35 10.59 19.77
C TRP A 361 2.70 9.11 19.66
N THR A 362 1.93 8.24 20.32
CA THR A 362 2.05 6.77 20.28
C THR A 362 0.72 6.06 20.39
#